data_AF-A0A960HXN1-F1
#
_entry.id   AF-A0A960HXN1-F1
#
_cell.length_a   1.000
_cell.length_b   1.000
_cell.length_c   1.000
_cell.angle_alpha   90.00
_cell.angle_beta   90.00
_cell.angle_gamma   90.00
#
_symmetry.space_group_name_H-M   'P 1'
#
loop_
_entity.id
_entity.type
_entity.pdbx_description
1 polymer ?
#
loop_
_entity_poly.entity_id
_entity_poly.type
_entity_poly.pdbx_seq_one_letter_code
_entity_poly.pdbx_strand_id
1 'polypeptide(L)'
;MPSYSTKSGRTLTEADLDGLAEQVESADYDIEQLKSRGRGRPAMGSAPASVVPVRIDPELLAAIEERADADRTTTSAIIRQALREFLNVA
;
A
#
# COMPACT_ATOMS: atom_id res chain seq x y z
N MET A 1 -5.00 20.32 11.91
CA MET A 1 -4.12 20.33 10.72
C MET A 1 -3.90 18.88 10.30
N PRO A 2 -4.17 18.49 9.05
CA PRO A 2 -3.89 17.13 8.60
C PRO A 2 -2.38 16.88 8.68
N SER A 3 -2.01 15.80 9.36
CA SER A 3 -0.62 15.35 9.46
C SER A 3 -0.43 14.24 8.44
N TYR A 4 0.38 14.47 7.41
CA TYR A 4 0.66 13.48 6.37
C TYR A 4 1.92 12.71 6.75
N SER A 5 1.82 11.38 6.92
CA SER A 5 2.97 10.52 7.17
C SER A 5 3.36 9.76 5.90
N THR A 6 4.66 9.72 5.64
CA THR A 6 5.25 8.91 4.56
C THR A 6 5.44 7.46 5.01
N LYS A 7 5.65 6.55 4.07
CA LYS A 7 5.97 5.14 4.37
C LYS A 7 7.24 4.95 5.22
N SER A 8 8.15 5.92 5.21
CA SER A 8 9.34 5.94 6.06
C SER A 8 9.09 6.50 7.47
N GLY A 9 7.84 6.86 7.80
CA GLY A 9 7.46 7.43 9.10
C GLY A 9 7.75 8.93 9.24
N ARG A 10 8.24 9.60 8.19
CA ARG A 10 8.44 11.05 8.19
C ARG A 10 7.10 11.76 8.10
N THR A 11 6.83 12.66 9.03
CA THR A 11 5.70 13.60 8.97
C THR A 11 6.06 14.76 8.03
N LEU A 12 5.19 15.03 7.06
CA LEU A 12 5.33 16.17 6.15
C LEU A 12 4.80 17.44 6.84
N THR A 13 5.59 18.50 6.73
CA THR A 13 5.20 19.85 7.14
C THR A 13 4.54 20.60 5.99
N GLU A 14 3.85 21.72 6.27
CA GLU A 14 3.29 22.57 5.22
C GLU A 14 4.38 23.08 4.26
N ALA A 15 5.55 23.44 4.81
CA ALA A 15 6.70 23.86 4.00
C ALA A 15 7.22 22.76 3.07
N ASP A 16 7.14 21.47 3.47
CA ASP A 16 7.46 20.36 2.57
C ASP A 16 6.46 20.29 1.40
N LEU A 17 5.17 20.54 1.67
CA LEU A 17 4.11 20.52 0.65
C LEU A 17 4.24 21.71 -0.31
N ASP A 18 4.51 22.90 0.19
CA ASP A 18 4.73 24.10 -0.62
C ASP A 18 5.95 23.92 -1.53
N GLY A 19 7.06 23.41 -0.99
CA GLY A 19 8.26 23.13 -1.79
C GLY A 19 8.03 22.04 -2.86
N LEU A 20 7.18 21.04 -2.57
CA LEU A 20 6.75 20.05 -3.57
C LEU A 20 5.89 20.69 -4.66
N ALA A 21 4.98 21.61 -4.32
CA ALA A 21 4.14 22.29 -5.28
C ALA A 21 4.96 23.17 -6.23
N GLU A 22 5.87 23.98 -5.70
CA GLU A 22 6.75 24.84 -6.49
C GLU A 22 7.70 24.03 -7.39
N GLN A 23 8.23 22.92 -6.89
CA GLN A 23 9.02 21.99 -7.70
C GLN A 23 8.21 21.46 -8.89
N VAL A 24 6.95 21.09 -8.67
CA VAL A 24 6.11 20.53 -9.73
C VAL A 24 5.73 21.58 -10.77
N GLU A 25 5.49 22.82 -10.35
CA GLU A 25 5.16 23.93 -11.24
C GLU A 25 6.34 24.34 -12.13
N SER A 26 7.57 24.27 -11.60
CA SER A 26 8.78 24.76 -12.27
C SER A 26 9.53 23.70 -13.09
N ALA A 27 9.37 22.41 -12.75
CA ALA A 27 10.11 21.34 -13.41
C ALA A 27 9.38 20.78 -14.64
N ASP A 28 10.10 20.63 -15.75
CA ASP A 28 9.65 19.84 -16.90
C ASP A 28 9.88 18.35 -16.63
N TYR A 29 8.81 17.62 -16.34
CA TYR A 29 8.87 16.17 -16.13
C TYR A 29 8.73 15.42 -17.45
N ASP A 30 9.59 14.43 -17.66
CA ASP A 30 9.42 13.47 -18.74
C ASP A 30 8.19 12.58 -18.47
N ILE A 31 7.10 12.91 -19.15
CA ILE A 31 5.81 12.21 -19.05
C ILE A 31 5.94 10.74 -19.44
N GLU A 32 6.82 10.38 -20.37
CA GLU A 32 7.01 8.99 -20.79
C GLU A 32 7.75 8.19 -19.71
N GLN A 33 8.71 8.79 -19.02
CA GLN A 33 9.31 8.19 -17.82
C GLN A 33 8.29 8.04 -16.68
N LEU A 34 7.41 9.01 -16.46
CA LEU A 34 6.37 8.92 -15.44
C LEU A 34 5.33 7.84 -15.75
N LYS A 35 5.01 7.64 -17.03
CA LYS A 35 4.11 6.57 -17.51
C LYS A 35 4.76 5.19 -17.55
N SER A 36 6.08 5.07 -17.42
CA SER A 36 6.80 3.79 -17.45
C SER A 36 6.31 2.79 -16.39
N ARG A 37 5.66 3.29 -15.32
CA ARG A 37 4.81 2.49 -14.44
C ARG A 37 3.59 2.04 -15.25
N GLY A 38 3.71 0.87 -15.88
CA GLY A 38 2.76 0.32 -16.84
C GLY A 38 1.29 0.60 -16.50
N ARG A 39 0.49 0.89 -17.54
CA ARG A 39 -0.95 1.18 -17.41
C ARG A 39 -1.66 0.10 -16.59
N GLY A 40 -2.24 0.50 -15.46
CA GLY A 40 -3.12 -0.35 -14.65
C GLY A 40 -2.67 -0.47 -13.20
N ARG A 41 -3.41 -1.28 -12.43
CA ARG A 41 -3.01 -1.63 -11.07
C ARG A 41 -1.77 -2.53 -11.15
N PRO A 42 -0.72 -2.28 -10.34
CA PRO A 42 0.44 -3.16 -10.28
C PRO A 42 0.03 -4.62 -10.10
N ALA A 43 0.65 -5.51 -10.89
CA ALA A 43 0.47 -6.95 -10.73
C ALA A 43 0.90 -7.39 -9.32
N MET A 44 0.25 -8.42 -8.78
CA MET A 44 0.69 -9.09 -7.56
C MET A 44 1.28 -10.43 -7.97
N GLY A 45 2.60 -10.48 -8.14
CA GLY A 45 3.30 -11.64 -8.67
C GLY A 45 3.40 -11.61 -10.20
N SER A 46 3.21 -12.76 -10.85
CA SER A 46 3.37 -12.92 -12.31
C SER A 46 2.17 -12.42 -13.15
N ALA A 47 1.05 -12.08 -12.51
CA ALA A 47 -0.19 -11.69 -13.17
C ALA A 47 -1.01 -10.69 -12.32
N PRO A 48 -2.05 -10.04 -12.90
CA PRO A 48 -3.00 -9.27 -12.13
C PRO A 48 -3.65 -10.10 -11.02
N ALA A 49 -3.86 -9.50 -9.85
CA ALA A 49 -4.55 -10.17 -8.74
C ALA A 49 -6.03 -10.40 -9.07
N SER A 50 -6.54 -11.60 -8.78
CA SER A 50 -7.98 -11.88 -8.78
C SER A 50 -8.56 -11.71 -7.37
N VAL A 51 -9.81 -11.26 -7.29
CA VAL A 51 -10.54 -11.14 -6.01
C VAL A 51 -11.30 -12.43 -5.76
N VAL A 52 -11.00 -13.10 -4.65
CA VAL A 52 -11.71 -14.31 -4.18
C VAL A 52 -12.54 -13.93 -2.95
N PRO A 53 -13.88 -13.90 -3.01
CA PRO A 53 -14.71 -13.59 -1.84
C PRO A 53 -14.71 -14.77 -0.87
N VAL A 54 -14.38 -14.52 0.40
CA VAL A 54 -14.36 -15.52 1.48
C VAL A 54 -15.21 -15.02 2.64
N ARG A 55 -16.05 -15.89 3.22
CA ARG A 55 -16.79 -15.58 4.45
C ARG A 55 -15.87 -15.86 5.64
N ILE A 56 -15.72 -14.87 6.50
CA ILE A 56 -14.92 -14.92 7.73
C ILE A 56 -15.87 -14.59 8.87
N ASP A 57 -15.83 -15.37 9.94
CA ASP A 57 -16.59 -15.09 11.15
C ASP A 57 -16.05 -13.82 11.85
N PRO A 58 -16.89 -13.11 12.63
CA PRO A 58 -16.50 -11.82 13.20
C PRO A 58 -15.34 -11.91 14.20
N GLU A 59 -15.19 -13.04 14.90
CA GLU A 59 -14.12 -13.23 15.88
C GLU A 59 -12.76 -13.35 15.18
N LEU A 60 -12.71 -14.14 14.11
CA LEU A 60 -11.51 -14.26 13.28
C LEU A 60 -11.16 -12.95 12.58
N LEU A 61 -12.14 -12.18 12.10
CA LEU A 61 -11.89 -10.88 11.50
C LEU A 61 -11.23 -9.92 12.51
N ALA A 62 -11.75 -9.86 13.75
CA ALA A 62 -11.18 -9.03 14.81
C ALA A 62 -9.72 -9.41 15.13
N ALA A 63 -9.41 -10.71 15.18
CA ALA A 63 -8.04 -11.19 15.40
C ALA A 63 -7.09 -10.81 14.26
N ILE A 64 -7.57 -10.81 13.01
CA ILE A 64 -6.77 -10.38 11.85
C ILE A 64 -6.51 -8.86 11.91
N GLU A 65 -7.50 -8.07 12.30
CA GLU A 65 -7.36 -6.61 12.45
C GLU A 65 -6.37 -6.25 13.55
N GLU A 66 -6.49 -6.87 14.72
CA GLU A 66 -5.54 -6.67 15.84
C GLU A 66 -4.11 -7.00 15.42
N ARG A 67 -3.92 -8.11 14.70
CA ARG A 67 -2.60 -8.49 14.17
C ARG A 67 -2.09 -7.49 13.14
N ALA A 68 -2.95 -7.01 12.25
CA ALA A 68 -2.58 -6.04 11.23
C ALA A 68 -2.11 -4.72 11.86
N ASP A 69 -2.79 -4.27 12.92
CA ASP A 69 -2.43 -3.07 13.67
C ASP A 69 -1.10 -3.24 14.41
N ALA A 70 -0.90 -4.40 15.07
CA ALA A 70 0.35 -4.71 15.76
C ALA A 70 1.55 -4.73 14.80
N ASP A 71 1.37 -5.30 13.61
CA ASP A 71 2.42 -5.42 12.58
C ASP A 71 2.53 -4.17 11.69
N ARG A 72 1.70 -3.14 11.93
CA ARG A 72 1.59 -1.91 11.10
C ARG A 72 1.44 -2.23 9.61
N THR A 73 0.62 -3.22 9.31
CA THR A 73 0.36 -3.71 7.96
C THR A 73 -1.14 -3.70 7.66
N THR A 74 -1.56 -4.32 6.56
CA THR A 74 -2.99 -4.42 6.21
C THR A 74 -3.53 -5.80 6.50
N THR A 75 -4.82 -5.91 6.81
CA THR A 75 -5.59 -7.17 6.89
C THR A 75 -5.27 -8.10 5.72
N SER A 76 -5.23 -7.56 4.49
CA SER A 76 -4.95 -8.33 3.28
C SER A 76 -3.52 -8.90 3.24
N ALA A 77 -2.55 -8.22 3.86
CA ALA A 77 -1.18 -8.69 3.94
C ALA A 77 -1.06 -9.86 4.94
N ILE A 78 -1.71 -9.74 6.11
CA ILE A 78 -1.79 -10.81 7.10
C ILE A 78 -2.43 -12.06 6.50
N ILE A 79 -3.57 -11.91 5.83
CA ILE A 79 -4.27 -13.04 5.18
C ILE A 79 -3.36 -13.72 4.14
N ARG A 80 -2.71 -12.94 3.27
CA ARG A 80 -1.78 -13.52 2.27
C ARG A 80 -0.59 -14.22 2.91
N GLN A 81 -0.04 -13.67 3.98
CA GLN A 81 1.06 -14.29 4.72
C GLN A 81 0.61 -15.63 5.33
N ALA A 82 -0.54 -15.65 6.01
CA ALA A 82 -1.10 -16.87 6.59
C ALA A 82 -1.35 -17.95 5.52
N LEU A 83 -1.86 -17.57 4.33
CA LEU A 83 -2.04 -18.51 3.22
C LEU A 83 -0.72 -19.06 2.68
N ARG A 84 0.32 -18.23 2.57
CA ARG A 84 1.66 -18.68 2.14
C ARG A 84 2.26 -19.68 3.12
N GLU A 85 2.15 -19.39 4.40
CA GLU A 85 2.63 -20.26 5.47
C GLU A 85 1.84 -21.58 5.51
N PHE A 86 0.51 -21.50 5.44
CA PHE A 86 -0.37 -22.68 5.42
C PHE A 86 -0.12 -23.60 4.22
N LEU A 87 0.12 -23.03 3.03
CA LEU A 87 0.38 -23.77 1.80
C LEU A 87 1.87 -24.11 1.59
N ASN A 88 2.76 -23.68 2.48
CA ASN A 88 4.22 -23.81 2.34
C ASN A 88 4.77 -23.26 1.00
N VAL A 89 4.26 -22.13 0.55
CA VAL A 89 4.74 -21.42 -0.66
C VAL A 89 5.30 -20.06 -0.25
N ALA A 90 6.63 -19.93 -0.29
CA ALA A 90 7.35 -18.71 0.04
C ALA A 90 7.31 -17.69 -1.12
#